data_AF-A0A833AR06-F1
#
_entry.id   AF-A0A833AR06-F1
#
_cell.length_a   1.000
_cell.length_b   1.000
_cell.length_c   1.000
_cell.angle_alpha   90.00
_cell.angle_beta   90.00
_cell.angle_gamma   90.00
#
_symmetry.space_group_name_H-M   'P 1'
#
loop_
_entity.id
_entity.type
_entity.pdbx_description
1 polymer ?
#
loop_
_entity_poly.entity_id
_entity_poly.type
_entity_poly.pdbx_seq_one_letter_code
_entity_poly.pdbx_strand_id
1 'polypeptide(L)'
;MEWVRLVLRIILLSIVFPSFYLVYIVGILLLSFNTKLKLLWRNFTVQWWCKALLLLLNVKVEVKGTRPTSPFFLVSNHLGYLDILVYFSILHCVFVSR
;
A
#
# COMPACT_ATOMS: atom_id res chain seq x y z
N MET A 1 -11.18 -14.85 23.69
CA MET A 1 -11.37 -13.55 23.00
C MET A 1 -10.27 -13.25 21.98
N GLU A 2 -8.99 -13.50 22.30
CA GLU A 2 -7.85 -13.24 21.37
C GLU A 2 -7.90 -14.03 20.06
N TRP A 3 -8.18 -15.33 20.12
CA TRP A 3 -8.31 -16.19 18.95
C TRP A 3 -9.40 -15.73 17.98
N VAL A 4 -10.52 -15.23 18.49
CA VAL A 4 -11.61 -14.69 17.68
C VAL A 4 -11.12 -13.47 16.89
N ARG A 5 -10.40 -12.54 17.54
CA ARG A 5 -9.82 -11.37 16.87
C ARG A 5 -8.80 -11.76 15.82
N LEU A 6 -7.96 -12.77 16.10
CA LEU A 6 -6.97 -13.27 15.14
C LEU A 6 -7.65 -13.87 13.91
N VAL A 7 -8.62 -14.76 14.10
CA VAL A 7 -9.37 -15.39 12.99
C VAL A 7 -10.09 -14.34 12.16
N LEU A 8 -10.76 -13.37 12.80
CA LEU A 8 -11.40 -12.26 12.09
C LEU A 8 -10.39 -11.47 11.26
N ARG A 9 -9.21 -11.14 11.81
CA ARG A 9 -8.16 -10.43 11.06
C ARG A 9 -7.64 -11.23 9.87
N ILE A 10 -7.43 -12.54 10.04
CA ILE A 10 -6.99 -13.42 8.95
C ILE A 10 -8.05 -13.45 7.84
N ILE A 11 -9.33 -13.62 8.19
CA ILE A 11 -10.43 -13.59 7.22
C ILE A 11 -10.47 -12.25 6.49
N LEU A 12 -10.39 -11.14 7.22
CA LEU A 12 -10.40 -9.80 6.64
C LEU A 12 -9.20 -9.57 5.71
N LEU A 13 -7.99 -10.00 6.10
CA LEU A 13 -6.80 -9.90 5.25
C LEU A 13 -6.97 -10.72 3.97
N SER A 14 -7.48 -11.94 4.08
CA SER A 14 -7.75 -12.83 2.94
C SER A 14 -8.80 -12.28 1.98
N ILE A 15 -9.71 -11.40 2.43
CA ILE A 15 -10.71 -10.73 1.59
C ILE A 15 -10.14 -9.43 1.00
N VAL A 16 -9.54 -8.58 1.84
CA VAL A 16 -9.02 -7.27 1.43
C VAL A 16 -7.97 -7.41 0.33
N PHE A 17 -7.09 -8.41 0.43
CA PHE A 17 -6.04 -8.62 -0.57
C PHE A 17 -6.58 -8.83 -2.00
N PRO A 18 -7.43 -9.84 -2.29
CA PRO A 18 -7.99 -10.04 -3.63
C PRO A 18 -8.94 -8.92 -4.04
N SER A 19 -9.71 -8.32 -3.13
CA SER A 19 -10.62 -7.22 -3.48
C SER A 19 -9.88 -6.01 -4.05
N PHE A 20 -8.79 -5.57 -3.40
CA PHE A 20 -7.99 -4.46 -3.92
C PHE A 20 -7.29 -4.81 -5.23
N TYR A 21 -6.83 -6.06 -5.38
CA TYR A 21 -6.22 -6.52 -6.63
C TYR A 21 -7.23 -6.52 -7.80
N LEU A 22 -8.47 -6.95 -7.58
CA LEU A 22 -9.53 -6.89 -8.58
C LEU A 22 -9.84 -5.44 -8.99
N VAL A 23 -10.02 -4.54 -8.00
CA VAL A 23 -10.22 -3.11 -8.26
C VAL A 23 -9.05 -2.54 -9.07
N TYR A 24 -7.82 -2.87 -8.68
CA TYR A 24 -6.63 -2.46 -9.41
C TYR A 24 -6.68 -2.88 -10.88
N ILE A 25 -6.89 -4.17 -11.17
CA ILE A 25 -6.93 -4.70 -12.54
C ILE A 25 -8.05 -4.06 -13.36
N VAL A 26 -9.26 -3.94 -12.80
CA VAL A 26 -10.39 -3.29 -13.48
C VAL A 26 -10.04 -1.87 -13.89
N GLY A 27 -9.50 -1.06 -12.99
CA GLY A 27 -9.13 0.32 -13.35
C GLY A 27 -7.94 0.40 -14.31
N ILE A 28 -6.99 -0.54 -14.28
CA ILE A 28 -5.93 -0.62 -15.30
C ILE A 28 -6.51 -0.90 -16.70
N LEU A 29 -7.50 -1.78 -16.81
CA LEU A 29 -8.16 -2.09 -18.08
C LEU A 29 -8.93 -0.88 -18.61
N LEU A 30 -9.72 -0.22 -17.75
CA LEU A 30 -10.52 0.97 -18.10
C LEU A 30 -9.65 2.17 -18.49
N LEU A 31 -8.51 2.36 -17.82
CA LEU A 31 -7.62 3.51 -18.03
C LEU A 31 -6.43 3.20 -18.95
N SER A 32 -6.48 2.07 -19.66
CA SER A 32 -5.37 1.54 -20.46
C SER A 32 -4.87 2.52 -21.53
N PHE A 33 -5.74 3.36 -22.06
CA PHE A 33 -5.42 4.35 -23.10
C PHE A 33 -4.69 5.60 -22.58
N ASN A 34 -4.65 5.84 -21.27
CA ASN A 34 -4.02 7.03 -20.69
C ASN A 34 -3.01 6.66 -19.61
N THR A 35 -1.73 6.69 -19.98
CA THR A 35 -0.61 6.34 -19.10
C THR A 35 -0.57 7.16 -17.81
N LYS A 36 -0.94 8.45 -17.86
CA LYS A 36 -0.96 9.31 -16.66
C LYS A 36 -2.06 8.89 -15.70
N LEU A 37 -3.28 8.66 -16.21
CA LEU A 37 -4.39 8.20 -15.37
C LEU A 37 -4.13 6.79 -14.81
N LYS A 38 -3.56 5.89 -15.62
CA LYS A 38 -3.12 4.56 -15.18
C LYS A 38 -2.14 4.63 -14.01
N LEU A 39 -1.17 5.55 -14.08
CA LEU A 39 -0.19 5.78 -13.01
C LEU A 39 -0.84 6.32 -11.74
N LEU A 40 -1.73 7.30 -11.85
CA LEU A 40 -2.49 7.85 -10.73
C LEU A 40 -3.36 6.78 -10.07
N TRP A 41 -4.03 5.95 -10.88
CA TRP A 41 -4.85 4.84 -10.41
C TRP A 41 -4.04 3.80 -9.64
N ARG A 42 -2.87 3.41 -10.17
CA ARG A 42 -1.94 2.51 -9.47
C ARG A 42 -1.54 3.10 -8.12
N ASN A 43 -1.06 4.34 -8.10
CA ASN A 43 -0.59 4.97 -6.87
C ASN A 43 -1.71 5.08 -5.83
N PHE A 44 -2.91 5.47 -6.25
CA PHE A 44 -4.09 5.53 -5.40
C PHE A 44 -4.43 4.16 -4.82
N THR A 45 -4.61 3.15 -5.68
CA THR A 45 -5.08 1.82 -5.26
C THR A 45 -4.07 1.13 -4.34
N VAL A 46 -2.78 1.19 -4.68
CA VAL A 46 -1.71 0.62 -3.86
C VAL A 46 -1.60 1.33 -2.51
N GLN A 47 -1.66 2.67 -2.49
CA GLN A 47 -1.58 3.43 -1.24
C GLN A 47 -2.74 3.08 -0.29
N TRP A 48 -3.96 2.98 -0.80
CA TRP A 48 -5.13 2.60 0.01
C TRP A 48 -5.07 1.15 0.48
N TRP A 49 -4.60 0.25 -0.38
CA TRP A 49 -4.37 -1.14 0.00
C TRP A 49 -3.36 -1.24 1.15
N CYS A 50 -2.21 -0.56 1.06
CA CYS A 50 -1.22 -0.53 2.13
C CYS A 50 -1.78 0.06 3.44
N LYS A 51 -2.56 1.15 3.37
CA LYS A 51 -3.24 1.72 4.54
C LYS A 51 -4.22 0.73 5.19
N ALA A 52 -5.01 0.02 4.39
CA ALA A 52 -5.96 -0.98 4.88
C ALA A 52 -5.23 -2.14 5.57
N LEU A 53 -4.13 -2.61 5.00
CA LEU A 53 -3.30 -3.66 5.61
C LEU A 53 -2.69 -3.20 6.94
N LEU A 54 -2.12 -2.00 7.00
CA LEU A 54 -1.57 -1.45 8.25
C LEU A 54 -2.64 -1.33 9.34
N LEU A 55 -3.87 -0.92 8.97
CA LEU A 55 -5.00 -0.86 9.88
C LEU A 55 -5.36 -2.25 10.45
N LEU A 56 -5.46 -3.27 9.58
CA LEU A 56 -5.76 -4.64 10.00
C LEU A 56 -4.66 -5.26 10.87
N LEU A 57 -3.40 -4.90 10.59
CA LEU A 57 -2.23 -5.28 11.37
C LEU A 57 -2.07 -4.46 12.66
N ASN A 58 -2.95 -3.46 12.89
CA ASN A 58 -2.89 -2.56 14.04
C ASN A 58 -1.56 -1.78 14.13
N VAL A 59 -0.99 -1.42 12.98
CA VAL A 59 0.23 -0.62 12.87
C VAL A 59 -0.15 0.85 12.70
N LYS A 60 0.32 1.69 13.63
CA LYS A 60 0.18 3.15 13.55
C LYS A 60 1.44 3.74 12.94
N VAL A 61 1.29 4.46 11.83
CA VAL A 61 2.40 5.18 11.20
C VAL A 61 2.41 6.63 11.68
N GLU A 62 3.52 7.05 12.27
CA GLU A 62 3.79 8.44 12.62
C GLU A 62 4.88 8.98 11.71
N VAL A 63 4.64 10.16 11.11
CA VAL A 63 5.61 10.83 10.24
C VAL A 63 6.08 12.09 10.96
N LYS A 64 7.38 12.18 11.20
CA LYS A 64 8.02 13.39 11.75
C LYS A 64 8.74 14.13 10.62
N GLY A 65 8.53 15.44 10.55
CA GLY A 65 9.08 16.29 9.49
C GLY A 65 8.22 16.33 8.21
N THR A 66 8.75 16.97 7.17
CA THR A 66 8.08 17.15 5.88
C THR A 66 8.29 15.94 4.99
N ARG A 67 7.22 15.45 4.36
CA ARG A 67 7.32 14.37 3.36
C ARG A 67 8.05 14.90 2.11
N PRO A 68 8.99 14.12 1.54
CA PRO A 68 9.64 14.51 0.30
C PRO A 68 8.65 14.55 -0.86
N THR A 69 8.86 15.48 -1.78
CA THR A 69 8.12 15.58 -3.05
C THR A 69 8.99 15.06 -4.20
N SER A 70 8.35 14.54 -5.25
CA SER A 70 9.07 14.04 -6.44
C SER A 70 9.88 15.15 -7.13
N PRO A 71 11.07 14.84 -7.71
CA PRO A 71 11.79 13.57 -7.62
C PRO A 71 12.59 13.46 -6.32
N PHE A 72 12.66 12.25 -5.74
CA PHE A 72 13.49 11.98 -4.57
C PHE A 72 14.04 10.55 -4.59
N PHE A 73 15.15 10.35 -3.88
CA PHE A 73 15.62 9.03 -3.47
C PHE A 73 15.50 8.94 -1.95
N LEU A 74 14.69 7.99 -1.47
CA LEU A 74 14.58 7.70 -0.05
C LEU A 74 15.50 6.52 0.26
N VAL A 75 16.41 6.72 1.21
CA VAL A 75 17.28 5.67 1.73
C VAL A 75 16.87 5.41 3.17
N SER A 76 16.66 4.14 3.50
CA SER A 76 16.30 3.72 4.85
C SER A 76 16.97 2.40 5.19
N ASN A 77 17.01 2.07 6.48
CA ASN A 77 17.25 0.70 6.91
C ASN A 77 16.15 -0.22 6.33
N HIS A 78 16.50 -1.48 6.07
CA HIS A 78 15.56 -2.51 5.66
C HIS A 78 15.37 -3.49 6.82
N LEU A 79 14.20 -3.43 7.46
CA LEU A 79 13.84 -4.29 8.59
C LEU A 79 12.93 -5.45 8.14
N GLY A 80 12.23 -5.31 7.01
CA GLY A 80 11.49 -6.39 6.39
C GLY A 80 10.36 -5.92 5.48
N TYR A 81 9.46 -6.83 5.11
CA TYR A 81 8.37 -6.53 4.17
C TYR A 81 7.38 -5.47 4.67
N LEU A 82 7.31 -5.24 5.99
CA LEU A 82 6.47 -4.17 6.54
C LEU A 82 6.91 -2.78 6.05
N ASP A 83 8.19 -2.61 5.71
CA ASP A 83 8.74 -1.37 5.14
C ASP A 83 7.98 -0.97 3.87
N ILE A 84 7.60 -1.95 3.05
CA ILE A 84 6.83 -1.73 1.81
C ILE A 84 5.49 -1.09 2.12
N LEU A 85 4.76 -1.64 3.09
CA LEU A 85 3.45 -1.14 3.49
C LEU A 85 3.55 0.25 4.10
N VAL A 86 4.53 0.46 4.98
CA VAL A 86 4.75 1.75 5.64
C VAL A 86 5.05 2.81 4.59
N TYR A 87 6.03 2.63 3.71
CA TYR A 87 6.40 3.67 2.74
C TYR A 87 5.30 3.91 1.70
N PHE A 88 4.70 2.88 1.11
CA PHE A 88 3.60 3.10 0.14
C PHE A 88 2.36 3.74 0.76
N SER A 89 2.12 3.59 2.07
CA SER A 89 0.99 4.24 2.73
C SER A 89 1.12 5.77 2.78
N ILE A 90 2.35 6.30 2.74
CA ILE A 90 2.63 7.74 2.89
C ILE A 90 3.30 8.39 1.67
N LEU A 91 3.95 7.62 0.80
CA LEU A 91 4.72 8.10 -0.33
C LEU A 91 4.31 7.40 -1.63
N HIS A 92 4.34 8.15 -2.74
CA HIS A 92 4.23 7.60 -4.09
C HIS A 92 5.64 7.30 -4.60
N CYS A 93 6.18 6.14 -4.22
CA CYS A 93 7.53 5.70 -4.58
C CYS A 93 7.51 4.38 -5.35
N VAL A 94 8.70 3.91 -5.74
CA VAL A 94 8.94 2.53 -6.21
C VAL A 94 10.13 1.98 -5.44
N PHE A 95 10.14 0.67 -5.22
CA PHE A 95 11.26 0.00 -4.58
C PHE A 95 12.27 -0.42 -5.65
N VAL A 96 13.53 -0.08 -5.42
CA VAL A 96 14.64 -0.48 -6.28
C VAL A 96 15.37 -1.61 -5.57
N SER A 97 15.39 -2.79 -6.20
CA SER A 97 16.24 -3.91 -5.80
C SER A 97 17.33 -4.11 -6.84
N ARG A 98 18.44 -4.71 -6.43
CA ARG A 98 19.42 -5.32 -7.34
C ARG A 98 18.88 -6.65 -7.85
#